data_AF-A0A8J2ZPK5-F1
#
_entry.id   AF-A0A8J2ZPK5-F1
#
_cell.length_a   1.000
_cell.length_b   1.000
_cell.length_c   1.000
_cell.angle_alpha   90.00
_cell.angle_beta   90.00
_cell.angle_gamma   90.00
#
_symmetry.space_group_name_H-M   'P 1'
#
loop_
_entity.id
_entity.type
_entity.pdbx_description
1 polymer ?
#
loop_
_entity_poly.entity_id
_entity_poly.type
_entity_poly.pdbx_seq_one_letter_code
_entity_poly.pdbx_strand_id
1 'polypeptide(L)'
;MENQRIVAVDIGNSWFKSLISDQGALYEYQFPNAVALFDEEFYEEPYDEEDVLLEENIIVELNSPSITEKRQVYYARKSALKMKNVSLTSIHNQKVTEDRTYTLLFAMMAYHAIQTNPGETELDFTVDQLAVSLPTTQYKTKKDLFKNKLLGTHRIVFHKVPGIDAPKEIAVKLHIEDVIIGAEGACA
;
A
#
# COMPACT_ATOMS: atom_id res chain seq x y z
N MET A 1 0.80 -21.98 15.79
CA MET A 1 0.84 -20.51 15.93
C MET A 1 2.16 -19.92 15.44
N GLU A 2 3.16 -20.74 15.08
CA GLU A 2 4.41 -20.26 14.53
C GLU A 2 4.21 -19.84 13.06
N ASN A 3 4.60 -18.60 12.74
CA ASN A 3 4.63 -17.98 11.40
C ASN A 3 3.32 -17.42 10.82
N GLN A 4 2.44 -16.83 11.64
CA GLN A 4 1.34 -16.01 11.10
C GLN A 4 1.79 -14.58 10.79
N ARG A 5 1.52 -14.13 9.56
CA ARG A 5 1.64 -12.73 9.14
C ARG A 5 0.35 -11.99 9.42
N ILE A 6 0.37 -11.19 10.48
CA ILE A 6 -0.78 -10.39 10.91
C ILE A 6 -0.47 -8.92 10.65
N VAL A 7 -1.35 -8.26 9.91
CA VAL A 7 -1.21 -6.85 9.54
C VAL A 7 -2.37 -6.08 10.16
N ALA A 8 -2.07 -5.05 10.96
CA ALA A 8 -3.05 -4.09 11.42
C ALA A 8 -2.77 -2.74 10.76
N VAL A 9 -3.78 -2.10 10.15
CA VAL A 9 -3.65 -0.76 9.55
C VAL A 9 -4.75 0.17 10.01
N ASP A 10 -4.36 1.30 10.59
CA ASP A 10 -5.22 2.47 10.78
C ASP A 10 -5.17 3.34 9.52
N ILE A 11 -6.32 3.45 8.86
CA ILE A 11 -6.47 4.20 7.61
C ILE A 11 -6.86 5.63 7.94
N GLY A 12 -5.92 6.45 8.39
CA GLY A 12 -6.18 7.85 8.72
C GLY A 12 -6.39 8.74 7.48
N ASN A 13 -7.04 9.88 7.69
CA ASN A 13 -7.22 10.87 6.61
C ASN A 13 -5.91 11.54 6.20
N SER A 14 -4.93 11.61 7.11
CA SER A 14 -3.60 12.17 6.82
C SER A 14 -2.54 11.09 6.63
N TRP A 15 -2.66 9.97 7.36
CA TRP A 15 -1.64 8.93 7.43
C TRP A 15 -2.27 7.56 7.52
N PHE A 16 -1.73 6.60 6.78
CA PHE A 16 -1.87 5.18 7.05
C PHE A 16 -0.78 4.79 8.02
N LYS A 17 -1.15 4.10 9.09
CA LYS A 17 -0.22 3.59 10.09
C LYS A 17 -0.42 2.09 10.20
N SER A 18 0.64 1.31 10.07
CA SER A 18 0.56 -0.13 10.24
C SER A 18 1.49 -0.67 11.31
N LEU A 19 1.04 -1.78 11.89
CA LEU A 19 1.85 -2.68 12.69
C LEU A 19 1.75 -4.06 12.03
N ILE A 20 2.89 -4.62 11.65
CA ILE A 20 2.98 -5.92 10.97
C ILE A 20 3.78 -6.87 11.84
N SER A 21 3.16 -7.98 12.21
CA SER A 21 3.84 -9.14 12.80
C SER A 21 4.23 -10.08 11.65
N ASP A 22 5.52 -10.23 11.39
CA ASP A 22 6.06 -11.16 10.40
C ASP A 22 7.13 -12.04 11.06
N GLN A 23 6.92 -13.35 11.06
CA GLN A 23 7.82 -14.35 11.67
C GLN A 23 8.20 -14.04 13.14
N GLY A 24 7.29 -13.43 13.90
CA GLY A 24 7.51 -13.06 15.30
C GLY A 24 8.24 -11.73 15.53
N ALA A 25 8.66 -11.05 14.46
CA ALA A 25 9.15 -9.67 14.52
C ALA A 25 8.03 -8.68 14.25
N LEU A 26 8.08 -7.52 14.92
CA LEU A 26 7.13 -6.43 14.74
C LEU A 26 7.76 -5.31 13.92
N TYR A 27 7.01 -4.82 12.92
CA TYR A 27 7.40 -3.74 12.03
C TYR A 27 6.34 -2.67 12.02
N GLU A 28 6.76 -1.40 12.01
CA GLU A 28 5.86 -0.25 11.96
C GLU A 28 6.11 0.56 10.69
N TYR A 29 5.03 0.93 10.00
CA TYR A 29 5.11 1.79 8.82
C TYR A 29 4.13 2.96 8.91
N GLN A 30 4.55 4.11 8.37
CA GLN A 30 3.73 5.30 8.24
C GLN A 30 3.79 5.84 6.82
N PHE A 31 2.64 5.89 6.14
CA PHE A 31 2.50 6.40 4.79
C PHE A 31 1.55 7.61 4.81
N PRO A 32 1.95 8.82 4.35
CA PRO A 32 0.99 9.88 4.14
C PRO A 32 -0.07 9.42 3.14
N ASN A 33 -1.31 9.89 3.37
CA ASN A 33 -2.45 9.61 2.51
C ASN A 33 -2.40 10.48 1.24
N ALA A 34 -1.42 10.16 0.39
CA ALA A 34 -1.09 10.91 -0.81
C ALA A 34 -0.70 9.95 -1.94
N VAL A 35 -1.33 10.16 -3.09
CA VAL A 35 -0.95 9.54 -4.37
C VAL A 35 -0.95 10.60 -5.46
N ALA A 36 -0.16 10.42 -6.50
CA ALA A 36 -0.17 11.26 -7.69
C ALA A 36 -0.03 10.37 -8.92
N LEU A 37 -0.71 10.70 -10.01
CA LEU A 37 -0.56 9.92 -11.25
C LEU A 37 0.88 10.06 -11.74
N PHE A 38 1.52 8.93 -12.03
CA PHE A 38 2.87 8.90 -12.59
C PHE A 38 2.80 9.22 -14.08
N ASP A 39 3.77 10.01 -14.54
CA ASP A 39 3.94 10.37 -15.94
C ASP A 39 5.44 10.28 -16.25
N GLU A 40 5.79 9.38 -17.17
CA GLU A 40 7.17 9.11 -17.57
C GLU A 40 7.84 10.36 -18.17
N GLU A 41 7.07 11.25 -18.83
CA GLU A 41 7.62 12.48 -19.42
C GLU A 41 8.14 13.46 -18.37
N PHE A 42 7.57 13.42 -17.16
CA PHE A 42 7.93 14.30 -16.04
C PHE A 42 8.75 13.59 -14.96
N TYR A 43 9.20 12.35 -15.20
CA TYR A 43 10.04 11.64 -14.26
C TYR A 43 11.46 12.22 -14.28
N GLU A 44 11.88 12.80 -13.15
CA GLU A 44 13.25 13.25 -12.95
C GLU A 44 14.08 12.09 -12.38
N GLU A 45 14.94 11.51 -13.22
CA GLU A 45 15.92 10.52 -12.77
C GLU A 45 16.86 11.17 -11.73
N PRO A 46 17.04 10.53 -10.55
CA PRO A 46 17.97 11.05 -9.56
C PRO A 46 19.39 11.15 -10.11
N TYR A 47 20.09 12.24 -9.79
CA TYR A 47 21.50 12.41 -10.17
C TYR A 47 22.42 11.35 -9.55
N ASP A 48 22.08 10.89 -8.34
CA ASP A 48 22.76 9.82 -7.64
C ASP A 48 21.72 8.82 -7.13
N GLU A 49 21.50 7.75 -7.88
CA GLU A 49 20.48 6.75 -7.57
C GLU A 49 20.86 5.86 -6.38
N GLU A 50 22.16 5.71 -6.09
CA GLU A 50 22.64 4.91 -4.95
C GLU A 50 22.24 5.53 -3.61
N ASP A 51 22.07 6.86 -3.58
CA ASP A 51 21.65 7.62 -2.40
C ASP A 51 20.13 7.66 -2.19
N VAL A 52 19.33 7.21 -3.18
CA VAL A 52 17.86 7.27 -3.08
C VAL A 52 17.34 6.06 -2.33
N LEU A 53 16.74 6.31 -1.16
CA LEU A 53 16.03 5.27 -0.43
C LEU A 53 14.71 4.93 -1.16
N LEU A 54 14.42 3.63 -1.30
CA LEU A 54 13.14 3.16 -1.87
C LEU A 54 11.93 3.81 -1.18
N GLU A 55 12.01 4.04 0.13
CA GLU A 55 10.95 4.68 0.90
C GLU A 55 10.59 6.10 0.44
N GLU A 56 11.52 6.77 -0.27
CA GLU A 56 11.36 8.11 -0.83
C GLU A 56 10.93 8.12 -2.30
N ASN A 57 11.10 6.99 -3.00
CA ASN A 57 10.75 6.81 -4.41
C ASN A 57 9.81 5.61 -4.62
N ILE A 58 8.62 5.66 -4.01
CA ILE A 58 7.59 4.64 -4.24
C ILE A 58 6.77 5.04 -5.47
N ILE A 59 6.98 4.32 -6.57
CA ILE A 59 6.19 4.40 -7.80
C ILE A 59 5.59 3.02 -8.04
N VAL A 60 4.27 2.92 -8.06
CA VAL A 60 3.57 1.62 -8.05
C VAL A 60 2.49 1.52 -9.12
N GLU A 61 2.45 0.37 -9.78
CA GLU A 61 1.32 -0.09 -10.57
C GLU A 61 0.55 -1.13 -9.78
N LEU A 62 -0.78 -1.02 -9.78
CA LEU A 62 -1.64 -2.04 -9.18
C LEU A 62 -2.44 -2.77 -10.26
N ASN A 63 -2.50 -4.09 -10.12
CA ASN A 63 -3.45 -4.95 -10.80
C ASN A 63 -4.23 -5.73 -9.74
N SER A 64 -5.44 -5.26 -9.46
CA SER A 64 -6.30 -5.76 -8.41
C SER A 64 -7.78 -5.66 -8.82
N PRO A 65 -8.65 -6.59 -8.38
CA PRO A 65 -10.10 -6.44 -8.53
C PRO A 65 -10.68 -5.28 -7.68
N SER A 66 -9.93 -4.76 -6.71
CA SER A 66 -10.38 -3.71 -5.78
C SER A 66 -10.42 -2.31 -6.39
N ILE A 67 -9.62 -2.09 -7.44
CA ILE A 67 -9.41 -0.81 -8.13
C ILE A 67 -10.17 -0.77 -9.46
N THR A 68 -10.58 0.42 -9.86
CA THR A 68 -11.30 0.64 -11.12
C THR A 68 -10.32 0.81 -12.27
N GLU A 69 -9.30 1.65 -12.05
CA GLU A 69 -8.29 2.01 -13.04
C GLU A 69 -7.10 1.05 -13.00
N LYS A 70 -7.22 -0.08 -13.69
CA LYS A 70 -6.15 -1.09 -13.76
C LYS A 70 -4.96 -0.55 -14.55
N ARG A 71 -3.75 -0.92 -14.13
CA ARG A 71 -2.48 -0.57 -14.81
C ARG A 71 -2.10 0.91 -14.81
N GLN A 72 -2.81 1.76 -14.06
CA GLN A 72 -2.30 3.09 -13.79
C GLN A 72 -1.11 2.99 -12.83
N VAL A 73 -0.08 3.78 -13.14
CA VAL A 73 1.11 3.90 -12.31
C VAL A 73 0.96 5.17 -11.46
N TYR A 74 1.30 5.08 -10.18
CA TYR A 74 1.17 6.19 -9.24
C TYR A 74 2.47 6.40 -8.47
N TYR A 75 2.86 7.66 -8.29
CA TYR A 75 3.63 8.01 -7.11
C TYR A 75 2.77 7.78 -5.87
N ALA A 76 3.34 7.17 -4.83
CA ALA A 76 2.67 6.94 -3.56
C ALA A 76 3.53 7.44 -2.39
N ARG A 77 2.90 7.73 -1.25
CA ARG A 77 3.62 8.11 -0.02
C ARG A 77 4.38 9.45 -0.20
N LYS A 78 5.66 9.51 0.20
CA LYS A 78 6.49 10.73 0.20
C LYS A 78 6.78 11.21 -1.23
N SER A 79 6.89 10.30 -2.21
CA SER A 79 7.15 10.66 -3.61
C SER A 79 5.98 11.46 -4.20
N ALA A 80 4.74 11.07 -3.87
CA ALA A 80 3.53 11.77 -4.32
C ALA A 80 3.45 13.22 -3.82
N LEU A 81 3.94 13.52 -2.62
CA LEU A 81 3.92 14.87 -2.05
C LEU A 81 4.80 15.88 -2.81
N LYS A 82 5.76 15.40 -3.60
CA LYS A 82 6.64 16.23 -4.44
C LYS A 82 5.96 16.62 -5.77
N MET A 83 4.83 15.99 -6.11
CA MET A 83 4.17 16.14 -7.40
C MET A 83 3.12 17.25 -7.42
N LYS A 84 3.01 17.97 -8.54
CA LYS A 84 2.03 19.06 -8.72
C LYS A 84 0.58 18.57 -8.77
N ASN A 85 0.36 17.35 -9.26
CA ASN A 85 -0.94 16.70 -9.39
C ASN A 85 -1.27 15.79 -8.19
N VAL A 86 -0.69 16.06 -7.02
CA VAL A 86 -0.93 15.27 -5.81
C VAL A 86 -2.41 15.25 -5.44
N SER A 87 -2.92 14.04 -5.20
CA SER A 87 -4.27 13.78 -4.71
C SER A 87 -4.23 13.45 -3.23
N LEU A 88 -4.75 14.37 -2.42
CA LEU A 88 -4.91 14.23 -0.97
C LEU A 88 -6.33 13.80 -0.60
N THR A 89 -6.50 13.41 0.66
CA THR A 89 -7.81 13.06 1.22
C THR A 89 -8.78 14.24 1.22
N SER A 90 -9.99 14.02 0.71
CA SER A 90 -11.05 15.01 0.77
C SER A 90 -11.76 15.02 2.14
N ILE A 91 -12.43 16.12 2.47
CA ILE A 91 -13.16 16.27 3.75
C ILE A 91 -14.34 15.27 3.88
N HIS A 92 -14.88 14.80 2.75
CA HIS A 92 -16.00 13.84 2.70
C HIS A 92 -15.57 12.46 2.21
N ASN A 93 -14.31 12.09 2.46
CA ASN A 93 -13.71 10.89 1.89
C ASN A 93 -14.50 9.61 2.18
N GLN A 94 -14.65 8.82 1.12
CA GLN A 94 -15.30 7.53 1.17
C GLN A 94 -14.22 6.46 1.02
N LYS A 95 -13.56 6.12 2.13
CA LYS A 95 -12.40 5.23 2.18
C LYS A 95 -12.59 3.94 1.36
N VAL A 96 -13.79 3.37 1.38
CA VAL A 96 -14.12 2.13 0.65
C VAL A 96 -14.17 2.30 -0.88
N THR A 97 -14.50 3.48 -1.39
CA THR A 97 -14.72 3.70 -2.84
C THR A 97 -13.53 4.35 -3.54
N GLU A 98 -12.55 4.84 -2.79
CA GLU A 98 -11.40 5.53 -3.36
C GLU A 98 -10.27 4.55 -3.69
N ASP A 99 -9.83 4.52 -4.94
CA ASP A 99 -8.72 3.66 -5.40
C ASP A 99 -7.44 3.94 -4.60
N ARG A 100 -7.21 5.20 -4.18
CA ARG A 100 -6.10 5.60 -3.29
C ARG A 100 -5.99 4.75 -2.03
N THR A 101 -7.11 4.36 -1.42
CA THR A 101 -7.10 3.53 -0.22
C THR A 101 -6.42 2.18 -0.48
N TYR A 102 -6.77 1.54 -1.59
CA TYR A 102 -6.21 0.24 -1.97
C TYR A 102 -4.78 0.39 -2.48
N THR A 103 -4.48 1.44 -3.24
CA THR A 103 -3.12 1.79 -3.66
C THR A 103 -2.18 1.87 -2.46
N LEU A 104 -2.54 2.64 -1.43
CA LEU A 104 -1.67 2.82 -0.27
C LEU A 104 -1.60 1.59 0.63
N LEU A 105 -2.71 0.88 0.86
CA LEU A 105 -2.71 -0.36 1.67
C LEU A 105 -1.84 -1.44 1.04
N PHE A 106 -2.06 -1.72 -0.25
CA PHE A 106 -1.34 -2.78 -0.94
C PHE A 106 0.11 -2.41 -1.18
N ALA A 107 0.42 -1.15 -1.51
CA ALA A 107 1.80 -0.68 -1.60
C ALA A 107 2.52 -0.76 -0.25
N MET A 108 1.86 -0.49 0.88
CA MET A 108 2.48 -0.61 2.21
C MET A 108 2.83 -2.06 2.56
N MET A 109 1.93 -3.01 2.33
CA MET A 109 2.21 -4.44 2.57
C MET A 109 3.26 -4.98 1.60
N ALA A 110 3.21 -4.58 0.33
CA ALA A 110 4.21 -4.97 -0.66
C ALA A 110 5.58 -4.35 -0.36
N TYR A 111 5.63 -3.10 0.10
CA TYR A 111 6.86 -2.46 0.58
C TYR A 111 7.48 -3.26 1.74
N HIS A 112 6.66 -3.68 2.71
CA HIS A 112 7.13 -4.55 3.79
C HIS A 112 7.73 -5.86 3.26
N ALA A 113 7.07 -6.53 2.30
CA ALA A 113 7.57 -7.75 1.68
C ALA A 113 8.95 -7.54 1.01
N ILE A 114 9.15 -6.41 0.33
CA ILE A 114 10.44 -6.05 -0.28
C ILE A 114 11.51 -5.84 0.79
N GLN A 115 11.18 -5.16 1.89
CA GLN A 115 12.13 -4.89 2.97
C GLN A 115 12.55 -6.17 3.72
N THR A 116 11.65 -7.15 3.85
CA THR A 116 11.95 -8.41 4.55
C THR A 116 12.60 -9.47 3.64
N ASN A 117 12.65 -9.24 2.33
CA ASN A 117 13.23 -10.16 1.34
C ASN A 117 14.17 -9.41 0.38
N PRO A 118 15.30 -8.88 0.88
CA PRO A 118 16.21 -8.07 0.07
C PRO A 118 16.84 -8.90 -1.06
N GLY A 119 16.95 -8.29 -2.26
CA GLY A 119 17.57 -8.91 -3.43
C GLY A 119 16.62 -9.70 -4.33
N GLU A 120 15.37 -9.92 -3.90
CA GLU A 120 14.35 -10.58 -4.70
C GLU A 120 13.56 -9.56 -5.54
N THR A 121 13.36 -9.86 -6.83
CA THR A 121 12.59 -9.01 -7.75
C THR A 121 11.18 -9.54 -8.02
N GLU A 122 10.91 -10.80 -7.67
CA GLU A 122 9.59 -11.42 -7.72
C GLU A 122 9.26 -12.05 -6.37
N LEU A 123 8.21 -11.56 -5.73
CA LEU A 123 7.81 -11.94 -4.38
C LEU A 123 6.39 -12.47 -4.34
N ASP A 124 6.17 -13.55 -3.62
CA ASP A 124 4.84 -14.04 -3.25
C ASP A 124 4.69 -13.85 -1.72
N PHE A 125 3.76 -12.99 -1.32
CA PHE A 125 3.62 -12.54 0.07
C PHE A 125 2.21 -12.77 0.58
N THR A 126 2.08 -13.64 1.58
CA THR A 126 0.80 -13.99 2.20
C THR A 126 0.61 -13.28 3.53
N VAL A 127 -0.50 -12.56 3.65
CA VAL A 127 -1.04 -11.97 4.88
C VAL A 127 -2.18 -12.88 5.36
N ASP A 128 -1.93 -13.59 6.45
CA ASP A 128 -2.91 -14.52 7.04
C ASP A 128 -4.12 -13.78 7.58
N GLN A 129 -3.90 -12.58 8.16
CA GLN A 129 -4.98 -11.75 8.66
C GLN A 129 -4.66 -10.26 8.53
N LEU A 130 -5.55 -9.52 7.88
CA LEU A 130 -5.53 -8.07 7.78
C LEU A 130 -6.63 -7.45 8.67
N ALA A 131 -6.25 -6.69 9.67
CA ALA A 131 -7.14 -5.91 10.50
C ALA A 131 -7.11 -4.42 10.08
N VAL A 132 -8.27 -3.87 9.72
CA VAL A 132 -8.41 -2.45 9.37
C VAL A 132 -9.67 -1.86 10.01
N SER A 133 -9.74 -0.54 10.12
CA SER A 133 -10.92 0.16 10.64
C SER A 133 -11.59 1.07 9.62
N LEU A 134 -12.90 1.24 9.77
CA LEU A 134 -13.69 2.23 9.04
C LEU A 134 -14.34 3.22 10.01
N PRO A 135 -14.57 4.47 9.58
CA PRO A 135 -15.42 5.41 10.31
C PRO A 135 -16.78 4.76 10.60
N THR A 136 -17.32 4.94 11.80
CA THR A 136 -18.53 4.25 12.28
C THR A 136 -19.73 4.34 11.31
N THR A 137 -19.86 5.45 10.60
CA THR A 137 -20.90 5.66 9.57
C THR A 137 -20.72 4.76 8.36
N GLN A 138 -19.48 4.60 7.88
CA GLN A 138 -19.13 3.70 6.77
C GLN A 138 -19.12 2.23 7.23
N TYR A 139 -18.65 1.95 8.44
CA TYR A 139 -18.63 0.59 8.99
C TYR A 139 -20.00 -0.10 8.91
N LYS A 140 -21.06 0.60 9.35
CA LYS A 140 -22.43 0.05 9.37
C LYS A 140 -22.97 -0.38 8.00
N THR A 141 -22.51 0.25 6.93
CA THR A 141 -23.11 0.12 5.60
C THR A 141 -22.16 -0.47 4.55
N LYS A 142 -20.84 -0.38 4.77
CA LYS A 142 -19.82 -0.70 3.76
C LYS A 142 -18.80 -1.75 4.21
N LYS A 143 -18.87 -2.27 5.44
CA LYS A 143 -17.88 -3.23 5.96
C LYS A 143 -17.72 -4.47 5.06
N ASP A 144 -18.80 -5.03 4.55
CA ASP A 144 -18.76 -6.28 3.78
C ASP A 144 -18.23 -6.03 2.38
N LEU A 145 -18.61 -4.90 1.76
CA LEU A 145 -18.02 -4.44 0.50
C LEU A 145 -16.51 -4.21 0.65
N PHE A 146 -16.09 -3.57 1.76
CA PHE A 146 -14.69 -3.30 2.00
C PHE A 146 -13.89 -4.59 2.22
N LYS A 147 -14.40 -5.51 3.06
CA LYS A 147 -13.83 -6.85 3.25
C LYS A 147 -13.66 -7.58 1.92
N ASN A 148 -14.70 -7.62 1.08
CA ASN A 148 -14.64 -8.30 -0.21
C ASN A 148 -13.63 -7.66 -1.18
N LYS A 149 -13.44 -6.34 -1.12
CA LYS A 149 -12.43 -5.66 -1.91
C LYS A 149 -11.00 -5.92 -1.39
N LEU A 150 -10.80 -6.21 -0.11
CA LEU A 150 -9.48 -6.47 0.45
C LEU A 150 -9.03 -7.93 0.35
N LEU A 151 -9.97 -8.87 0.25
CA LEU A 151 -9.65 -10.31 0.18
C LEU A 151 -9.11 -10.73 -1.19
N GLY A 152 -8.25 -11.74 -1.17
CA GLY A 152 -7.78 -12.43 -2.37
C GLY A 152 -6.38 -12.01 -2.81
N THR A 153 -6.15 -12.07 -4.12
CA THR A 153 -4.83 -11.85 -4.72
C THR A 153 -4.75 -10.50 -5.41
N HIS A 154 -3.68 -9.77 -5.12
CA HIS A 154 -3.37 -8.46 -5.69
C HIS A 154 -1.94 -8.48 -6.23
N ARG A 155 -1.71 -7.89 -7.39
CA ARG A 155 -0.36 -7.70 -7.92
C ARG A 155 0.02 -6.24 -7.83
N ILE A 156 1.19 -5.98 -7.25
CA ILE A 156 1.78 -4.66 -7.09
C ILE A 156 3.14 -4.69 -7.76
N VAL A 157 3.41 -3.78 -8.69
CA VAL A 157 4.72 -3.63 -9.32
C VAL A 157 5.30 -2.31 -8.89
N PHE A 158 6.47 -2.35 -8.28
CA PHE A 158 7.28 -1.16 -7.98
C PHE A 158 8.14 -0.87 -9.19
N HIS A 159 8.09 0.37 -9.65
CA HIS A 159 8.82 0.88 -10.80
C HIS A 159 9.96 1.80 -10.35
N LYS A 160 11.01 1.91 -11.18
CA LYS A 160 12.16 2.80 -10.94
C LYS A 160 12.76 2.60 -9.53
N VAL A 161 12.85 1.34 -9.10
CA VAL A 161 13.38 0.97 -7.79
C VAL A 161 14.87 1.32 -7.74
N PRO A 162 15.32 2.11 -6.75
CA PRO A 162 16.73 2.46 -6.62
C PRO A 162 17.55 1.25 -6.14
N GLY A 163 18.82 1.19 -6.55
CA GLY A 163 19.78 0.17 -6.08
C GLY A 163 19.60 -1.23 -6.66
N ILE A 164 18.82 -1.40 -7.74
CA ILE A 164 18.72 -2.68 -8.47
C ILE A 164 19.00 -2.49 -9.97
N ASP A 165 19.39 -3.56 -10.65
CA ASP A 165 19.66 -3.55 -12.09
C ASP A 165 18.38 -3.37 -12.93
N ALA A 166 18.55 -2.88 -14.16
CA ALA A 166 17.45 -2.76 -15.12
C ALA A 166 16.75 -4.12 -15.34
N PRO A 167 15.40 -4.19 -15.35
CA PRO A 167 14.45 -3.08 -15.58
C PRO A 167 14.05 -2.24 -14.35
N LYS A 168 14.73 -2.32 -13.20
CA LYS A 168 14.38 -1.55 -11.98
C LYS A 168 12.94 -1.76 -11.51
N GLU A 169 12.47 -2.99 -11.65
CA GLU A 169 11.13 -3.40 -11.23
C GLU A 169 11.21 -4.46 -10.13
N ILE A 170 10.34 -4.33 -9.13
CA ILE A 170 10.07 -5.41 -8.17
C ILE A 170 8.58 -5.68 -8.15
N ALA A 171 8.22 -6.95 -8.36
CA ALA A 171 6.86 -7.41 -8.44
C ALA A 171 6.46 -8.20 -7.21
N VAL A 172 5.39 -7.77 -6.54
CA VAL A 172 4.83 -8.46 -5.37
C VAL A 172 3.44 -8.99 -5.69
N LYS A 173 3.25 -10.29 -5.52
CA LYS A 173 1.97 -10.97 -5.52
C LYS A 173 1.50 -11.12 -4.08
N LEU A 174 0.60 -10.25 -3.68
CA LEU A 174 0.04 -10.16 -2.33
C LEU A 174 -1.20 -11.03 -2.22
N HIS A 175 -1.21 -11.93 -1.23
CA HIS A 175 -2.34 -12.79 -0.87
C HIS A 175 -2.90 -12.36 0.48
N ILE A 176 -4.19 -12.05 0.56
CA ILE A 176 -4.87 -11.71 1.81
C ILE A 176 -5.94 -12.78 2.08
N GLU A 177 -5.70 -13.60 3.09
CA GLU A 177 -6.50 -14.79 3.40
C GLU A 177 -7.73 -14.47 4.27
N ASP A 178 -7.57 -13.62 5.29
CA ASP A 178 -8.68 -13.13 6.10
C ASP A 178 -8.57 -11.62 6.37
N VAL A 179 -9.73 -11.01 6.59
CA VAL A 179 -9.87 -9.59 6.85
C VAL A 179 -10.84 -9.35 7.99
N ILE A 180 -10.39 -8.62 9.00
CA ILE A 180 -11.21 -8.10 10.09
C ILE A 180 -11.42 -6.61 9.87
N ILE A 181 -12.69 -6.20 9.80
CA ILE A 181 -13.06 -4.77 9.73
C ILE A 181 -13.58 -4.35 11.10
N GLY A 182 -12.91 -3.39 11.74
CA GLY A 182 -13.37 -2.72 12.96
C GLY A 182 -14.08 -1.39 12.67
N ALA A 183 -14.83 -0.89 13.66
CA ALA A 183 -15.24 0.50 13.68
C ALA A 183 -14.13 1.34 14.37
N GLU A 184 -13.76 2.48 13.78
CA GLU A 184 -12.83 3.41 14.41
C GLU A 184 -13.28 3.78 15.83
N GLY A 185 -12.32 3.76 16.77
CA GLY A 185 -12.57 4.01 18.20
C GLY A 185 -13.13 2.82 18.98
N ALA A 186 -13.50 1.70 18.35
CA ALA A 186 -13.96 0.50 19.06
C ALA A 186 -12.81 -0.35 19.65
N CYS A 187 -11.61 -0.20 19.11
CA CYS A 187 -10.41 -0.95 19.48
C CYS A 187 -9.23 -0.01 19.86
N ALA A 188 -9.53 1.25 20.20
CA ALA A 188 -8.56 2.28 20.55
C ALA A 188 -8.21 2.27 22.04
#